data_AF-A0A9W7G5Y0-F1
#
_entry.id   AF-A0A9W7G5Y0-F1
#
_cell.length_a   1.000
_cell.length_b   1.000
_cell.length_c   1.000
_cell.angle_alpha   90.00
_cell.angle_beta   90.00
_cell.angle_gamma   90.00
#
_symmetry.space_group_name_H-M   'P 1'
#
loop_
_entity.id
_entity.type
_entity.pdbx_description
1 polymer ?
#
loop_
_entity_poly.entity_id
_entity_poly.type
_entity_poly.pdbx_seq_one_letter_code
_entity_poly.pdbx_strand_id
1 'polypeptide(L)'
;MNKAQRSQAKKKRLQDAKVVNLVLSSPDHYKTLRLSRPLWNPWSSFPKSASPKQVKKAYRDLARKVHPDKNKDGRAEEAFDKIQEAYETLSDKGKKREYDRKEERKRKARKEERKEIAVEGAGKVWGGISTFTRILSRLLGPASTSFFILGALIV
;
A
#
# COMPACT_ATOMS: atom_id res chain seq x y z
N MET A 1 -1.84 36.49 -18.87
CA MET A 1 -1.84 35.56 -17.71
C MET A 1 -0.81 35.99 -16.68
N ASN A 2 -1.26 36.42 -15.50
CA ASN A 2 -0.44 36.92 -14.38
C ASN A 2 0.40 35.79 -13.72
N LYS A 3 1.55 36.11 -13.12
CA LYS A 3 2.41 35.22 -12.32
C LYS A 3 1.62 34.41 -11.27
N ALA A 4 0.63 35.02 -10.62
CA ALA A 4 -0.26 34.31 -9.68
C ALA A 4 -1.08 33.21 -10.37
N GLN A 5 -1.69 33.52 -11.52
CA GLN A 5 -2.47 32.57 -12.31
C GLN A 5 -1.60 31.42 -12.83
N ARG A 6 -0.36 31.70 -13.25
CA ARG A 6 0.62 30.68 -13.67
C ARG A 6 0.97 29.73 -12.51
N SER A 7 1.19 30.27 -11.31
CA SER A 7 1.47 29.48 -10.10
C SER A 7 0.28 28.59 -9.71
N GLN A 8 -0.94 29.15 -9.71
CA GLN A 8 -2.16 28.38 -9.45
C GLN A 8 -2.38 27.28 -10.48
N ALA A 9 -2.17 27.55 -11.77
CA ALA A 9 -2.26 26.55 -12.82
C ALA A 9 -1.23 25.41 -12.63
N LYS A 10 0.01 25.74 -12.26
CA LYS A 10 1.05 24.74 -11.95
C LYS A 10 0.65 23.86 -10.77
N LYS A 11 0.17 24.47 -9.67
CA LYS A 11 -0.33 23.73 -8.49
C LYS A 11 -1.49 22.80 -8.86
N LYS A 12 -2.43 23.28 -9.67
CA LYS A 12 -3.56 22.46 -10.14
C LYS A 12 -3.08 21.25 -10.95
N ARG A 13 -2.20 21.45 -11.94
CA ARG A 13 -1.63 20.34 -12.74
C ARG A 13 -0.93 19.29 -11.87
N LEU A 14 -0.20 19.72 -10.85
CA LEU A 14 0.44 18.80 -9.89
C LEU A 14 -0.58 18.02 -9.06
N GLN A 15 -1.67 18.68 -8.63
CA GLN A 15 -2.76 18.01 -7.91
C GLN A 15 -3.47 16.99 -8.80
N ASP A 16 -3.80 17.38 -10.03
CA ASP A 16 -4.44 16.55 -11.04
C ASP A 16 -3.61 15.28 -11.31
N ALA A 17 -2.30 15.44 -11.56
CA ALA A 17 -1.37 14.33 -11.76
C ALA A 17 -1.20 13.47 -10.50
N LYS A 18 -1.21 14.07 -9.30
CA LYS A 18 -1.12 13.33 -8.03
C LYS A 18 -2.34 12.42 -7.82
N VAL A 19 -3.54 12.89 -8.14
CA VAL A 19 -4.76 12.08 -8.01
C VAL A 19 -4.73 10.93 -9.02
N VAL A 20 -4.36 11.20 -10.27
CA VAL A 20 -4.23 10.18 -11.32
C VAL A 20 -3.20 9.12 -10.92
N ASN A 21 -2.00 9.53 -10.51
CA ASN A 21 -0.96 8.60 -10.05
C ASN A 21 -1.43 7.74 -8.88
N LEU A 22 -2.12 8.33 -7.90
CA LEU A 22 -2.64 7.59 -6.75
C LEU A 22 -3.63 6.50 -7.17
N VAL A 23 -4.53 6.82 -8.10
CA VAL A 23 -5.52 5.88 -8.63
C VAL A 23 -4.80 4.75 -9.39
N LEU A 24 -3.92 5.10 -10.32
CA LEU A 24 -3.19 4.13 -11.14
C LEU A 24 -2.23 3.25 -10.32
N SER A 25 -1.60 3.79 -9.28
CA SER A 25 -0.71 3.03 -8.40
C SER A 25 -1.46 2.21 -7.34
N SER A 26 -2.78 2.34 -7.22
CA SER A 26 -3.54 1.63 -6.20
C SER A 26 -3.59 0.12 -6.50
N PRO A 27 -3.25 -0.74 -5.53
CA PRO A 27 -3.15 -2.19 -5.75
C PRO A 27 -4.51 -2.91 -5.67
N ASP A 28 -5.55 -2.27 -5.13
CA ASP A 28 -6.87 -2.85 -4.94
C ASP A 28 -7.99 -1.82 -5.15
N HIS A 29 -9.22 -2.28 -5.40
CA HIS A 29 -10.39 -1.44 -5.70
C HIS A 29 -10.76 -0.54 -4.52
N TYR A 30 -10.53 -0.99 -3.28
CA TYR A 30 -10.81 -0.19 -2.09
C TYR A 30 -9.87 1.02 -1.99
N LYS A 31 -8.56 0.82 -2.19
CA LYS A 31 -7.56 1.89 -2.21
C LYS A 31 -7.73 2.83 -3.38
N THR A 32 -8.12 2.29 -4.54
CA THR A 32 -8.46 3.07 -5.74
C THR A 32 -9.56 4.09 -5.42
N LEU A 33 -10.61 3.66 -4.72
CA LEU A 33 -11.68 4.55 -4.24
C LEU A 33 -11.36 5.29 -2.92
N ARG A 34 -10.14 5.17 -2.40
CA ARG A 34 -9.71 5.75 -1.11
C ARG A 34 -10.57 5.31 0.08
N LEU A 35 -11.13 4.10 0.02
CA LEU A 35 -11.94 3.44 1.04
C LEU A 35 -11.09 2.57 1.98
N SER A 36 -9.86 2.99 2.29
CA SER A 36 -8.97 2.28 3.22
C SER A 36 -9.17 2.72 4.67
N ARG A 37 -8.93 1.80 5.61
CA ARG A 37 -8.97 2.08 7.05
C ARG A 37 -8.03 3.24 7.37
N PRO A 38 -8.51 4.32 8.00
CA PRO A 38 -7.62 5.36 8.48
C PRO A 38 -6.71 4.80 9.58
N LEU A 39 -5.40 5.06 9.49
CA LEU A 39 -4.41 4.59 10.47
C LEU A 39 -4.64 5.19 11.87
N TRP A 40 -5.21 6.39 11.95
CA TRP A 40 -5.44 7.12 13.20
C TRP A 40 -6.60 6.56 14.04
N ASN A 41 -7.46 5.71 13.48
CA ASN A 41 -8.57 5.10 14.21
C ASN A 41 -8.60 3.57 14.02
N PRO A 42 -7.75 2.82 14.75
CA PRO A 42 -7.66 1.37 14.62
C PRO A 42 -8.96 0.64 15.01
N TRP A 43 -9.78 1.28 15.84
CA TRP A 43 -11.09 0.80 16.31
C TRP A 43 -12.23 1.11 15.35
N SER A 44 -12.01 1.99 14.36
CA SER A 44 -12.99 2.24 13.32
C SER A 44 -13.25 0.92 12.59
N SER A 45 -14.46 0.41 12.83
CA SER A 45 -15.08 -0.65 12.06
C SER A 45 -15.41 -0.09 10.68
N PHE A 46 -14.38 0.17 9.88
CA PHE A 46 -14.43 0.18 8.42
C PHE A 46 -13.76 -1.12 7.95
N PRO A 47 -14.35 -2.30 8.23
CA PRO A 47 -13.68 -3.56 7.99
C PRO A 47 -14.23 -4.10 6.68
N LYS A 48 -13.67 -3.73 5.53
CA LYS A 48 -14.08 -4.32 4.24
C LYS A 48 -15.56 -4.06 3.84
N SER A 49 -16.35 -3.42 4.70
CA SER A 49 -17.76 -3.09 4.49
C SER A 49 -17.95 -1.59 4.25
N ALA A 50 -17.14 -1.02 3.35
CA ALA A 50 -17.53 0.26 2.77
C ALA A 50 -18.99 0.12 2.30
N SER A 51 -19.89 0.91 2.89
CA SER A 51 -21.30 0.80 2.61
C SER A 51 -21.54 1.21 1.14
N PRO A 52 -22.58 0.70 0.48
CA PRO A 52 -22.87 1.11 -0.90
C PRO A 52 -22.97 2.63 -1.06
N LYS A 53 -23.47 3.33 -0.03
CA LYS A 53 -23.51 4.80 0.04
C LYS A 53 -22.12 5.43 0.04
N GLN A 54 -21.17 4.88 0.80
CA GLN A 54 -19.78 5.36 0.85
C GLN A 54 -19.04 5.07 -0.45
N VAL A 55 -19.23 3.88 -1.04
CA VAL A 55 -18.66 3.51 -2.35
C VAL A 55 -19.13 4.50 -3.41
N LYS A 56 -20.45 4.76 -3.48
CA LYS A 56 -21.03 5.72 -4.40
C LYS A 56 -20.52 7.15 -4.17
N LYS A 57 -20.40 7.58 -2.92
CA LYS A 57 -19.86 8.90 -2.58
C LYS A 57 -18.41 9.04 -3.05
N ALA A 58 -17.56 8.09 -2.71
CA ALA A 58 -16.15 8.09 -3.07
C ALA A 58 -15.95 8.08 -4.60
N TYR A 59 -16.71 7.25 -5.31
CA TYR A 59 -16.73 7.24 -6.77
C TYR A 59 -17.08 8.61 -7.36
N ARG A 60 -18.18 9.23 -6.92
CA ARG A 60 -18.59 10.57 -7.41
C ARG A 60 -17.55 11.65 -7.13
N ASP A 61 -16.87 11.57 -5.99
CA ASP A 61 -15.84 12.53 -5.61
C ASP A 61 -14.55 12.37 -6.41
N LEU A 62 -14.17 11.13 -6.74
CA LEU A 62 -13.00 10.83 -7.57
C LEU A 62 -13.27 11.05 -9.05
N ALA A 63 -14.41 10.61 -9.57
CA ALA A 63 -14.83 10.81 -10.96
C ALA A 63 -14.74 12.28 -11.37
N ARG A 64 -15.21 13.20 -10.51
CA ARG A 64 -15.09 14.65 -10.77
C ARG A 64 -13.64 15.16 -10.85
N LYS A 65 -12.69 14.49 -10.18
CA LYS A 65 -11.27 14.88 -10.11
C LYS A 65 -10.43 14.26 -11.21
N VAL A 66 -10.79 13.08 -11.69
CA VAL A 66 -10.04 12.36 -12.75
C VAL A 66 -10.72 12.43 -14.12
N HIS A 67 -11.89 13.05 -14.23
CA HIS A 67 -12.60 13.18 -15.51
C HIS A 67 -11.70 13.79 -16.60
N PRO A 68 -11.60 13.20 -17.81
CA PRO A 68 -10.68 13.64 -18.86
C PRO A 68 -10.92 15.08 -19.34
N ASP A 69 -12.17 15.55 -19.32
CA ASP A 69 -12.48 16.96 -19.63
C ASP A 69 -11.91 17.97 -18.60
N LYS A 70 -11.83 17.59 -17.32
CA LYS A 70 -11.45 18.51 -16.23
C LYS A 70 -10.01 18.36 -15.78
N ASN A 71 -9.47 17.15 -15.89
CA ASN A 71 -8.12 16.79 -15.51
C ASN A 71 -7.24 16.75 -16.77
N LYS A 72 -6.20 17.58 -16.80
CA LYS A 72 -5.32 17.73 -17.97
C LYS A 72 -4.15 16.74 -18.00
N ASP A 73 -4.14 15.72 -17.14
CA ASP A 73 -3.17 14.63 -17.19
C ASP A 73 -3.51 13.68 -18.34
N GLY A 74 -2.51 13.25 -19.11
CA GLY A 74 -2.73 12.35 -20.26
C GLY A 74 -3.23 10.96 -19.88
N ARG A 75 -3.14 10.57 -18.59
CA ARG A 75 -3.64 9.28 -18.08
C ARG A 75 -4.93 9.44 -17.28
N ALA A 76 -5.61 10.56 -17.41
CA ALA A 76 -6.89 10.82 -16.74
C ALA A 76 -7.96 9.81 -17.14
N GLU A 77 -7.99 9.40 -18.43
CA GLU A 77 -8.88 8.36 -18.96
C GLU A 77 -8.62 7.00 -18.31
N GLU A 78 -7.38 6.52 -18.32
CA GLU A 78 -6.98 5.27 -17.66
C GLU A 78 -7.35 5.26 -16.16
N ALA A 79 -7.13 6.41 -15.48
CA ALA A 79 -7.53 6.55 -14.09
C ALA A 79 -9.06 6.55 -13.91
N PHE A 80 -9.80 7.12 -14.86
CA PHE A 80 -11.26 7.11 -14.87
C PHE A 80 -11.81 5.69 -15.05
N ASP A 81 -11.26 4.93 -15.99
CA ASP A 81 -11.66 3.54 -16.22
C ASP A 81 -11.41 2.69 -14.97
N LYS A 82 -10.25 2.87 -14.34
CA LYS A 82 -9.90 2.15 -13.10
C LYS A 82 -10.83 2.46 -11.93
N ILE A 83 -11.27 3.71 -11.76
CA ILE A 83 -12.27 4.02 -10.71
C ILE A 83 -13.66 3.49 -11.06
N GLN A 84 -13.99 3.39 -12.35
CA GLN A 84 -15.26 2.83 -12.81
C GLN A 84 -15.30 1.33 -12.55
N GLU A 85 -14.26 0.59 -12.94
CA GLU A 85 -14.13 -0.85 -12.64
C GLU A 85 -14.23 -1.13 -11.13
N ALA A 86 -13.55 -0.31 -10.32
CA ALA A 86 -13.62 -0.41 -8.87
C ALA A 86 -15.05 -0.17 -8.35
N TYR A 87 -15.77 0.81 -8.89
CA TYR A 87 -17.15 1.09 -8.52
C TYR A 87 -18.10 -0.03 -8.95
N GLU A 88 -18.01 -0.51 -10.19
CA GLU A 88 -18.87 -1.60 -10.70
C GLU A 88 -18.71 -2.88 -9.88
N THR A 89 -17.48 -3.18 -9.47
CA THR A 89 -17.19 -4.35 -8.64
C THR A 89 -17.69 -4.18 -7.21
N LEU A 90 -17.48 -3.00 -6.59
CA LEU A 90 -17.77 -2.78 -5.17
C LEU A 90 -19.22 -2.34 -4.89
N SER A 91 -19.94 -1.85 -5.90
CA SER A 91 -21.34 -1.42 -5.78
C SER A 91 -22.31 -2.60 -5.81
N ASP A 92 -22.01 -3.64 -6.60
CA ASP A 92 -22.79 -4.87 -6.64
C ASP A 92 -22.40 -5.84 -5.52
N LYS A 93 -23.40 -6.33 -4.77
CA LYS A 93 -23.15 -7.21 -3.61
C LYS A 93 -22.53 -8.56 -4.02
N GLY A 94 -22.92 -9.12 -5.16
CA GLY A 94 -22.42 -10.39 -5.66
C GLY A 94 -20.97 -10.28 -6.11
N LYS A 95 -20.68 -9.33 -7.01
CA LYS A 95 -19.33 -9.03 -7.51
C LYS A 95 -18.38 -8.67 -6.36
N LYS A 96 -18.84 -7.85 -5.41
CA LYS A 96 -18.05 -7.49 -4.23
C LYS A 96 -17.65 -8.71 -3.41
N ARG A 97 -18.60 -9.62 -3.14
CA ARG A 97 -18.32 -10.83 -2.34
C ARG A 97 -17.29 -11.73 -3.02
N GLU A 98 -17.39 -11.89 -4.33
CA GLU A 98 -16.41 -12.65 -5.10
C GLU A 98 -15.04 -11.98 -5.12
N TYR A 99 -15.00 -10.67 -5.34
CA TYR A 99 -13.78 -9.86 -5.30
C TYR A 99 -13.08 -9.98 -3.94
N ASP A 100 -13.82 -9.81 -2.84
CA ASP A 100 -13.29 -9.90 -1.48
C ASP A 100 -12.70 -11.28 -1.19
N ARG A 101 -13.35 -12.34 -1.66
CA ARG A 101 -12.85 -13.72 -1.55
C ARG A 101 -11.55 -13.91 -2.34
N LYS A 102 -11.47 -13.37 -3.56
CA LYS A 102 -10.26 -13.42 -4.40
C LYS A 102 -9.11 -12.66 -3.76
N GLU A 103 -9.36 -11.46 -3.24
CA GLU A 103 -8.35 -10.63 -2.56
C GLU A 103 -7.88 -11.26 -1.24
N GLU A 104 -8.77 -11.93 -0.50
CA GLU A 104 -8.37 -12.66 0.71
C GLU A 104 -7.40 -13.80 0.37
N ARG A 105 -7.67 -14.58 -0.68
CA ARG A 105 -6.77 -15.64 -1.15
C ARG A 105 -5.41 -15.08 -1.56
N LYS A 106 -5.37 -14.02 -2.37
CA LYS A 106 -4.12 -13.34 -2.75
C LYS A 106 -3.34 -12.83 -1.54
N ARG A 107 -4.03 -12.28 -0.55
CA ARG A 107 -3.40 -11.78 0.69
C ARG A 107 -2.83 -12.90 1.54
N LYS A 108 -3.51 -14.05 1.61
CA LYS A 108 -2.99 -15.24 2.29
C LYS A 108 -1.74 -15.75 1.57
N ALA A 109 -1.79 -15.93 0.24
CA ALA A 109 -0.63 -16.34 -0.56
C ALA A 109 0.58 -15.42 -0.36
N ARG A 110 0.41 -14.10 -0.50
CA ARG A 110 1.48 -13.11 -0.25
C ARG A 110 2.03 -13.15 1.18
N LYS A 111 1.18 -13.46 2.16
CA LYS A 111 1.63 -13.60 3.56
C LYS A 111 2.49 -14.85 3.73
N GLU A 112 2.11 -15.97 3.14
CA GLU A 112 2.91 -17.20 3.20
C GLU A 112 4.25 -17.02 2.48
N GLU A 113 4.25 -16.48 1.26
CA GLU A 113 5.47 -16.14 0.52
C GLU A 113 6.40 -15.21 1.33
N ARG A 114 5.83 -14.14 1.93
CA ARG A 114 6.61 -13.21 2.76
C ARG A 114 7.15 -13.87 4.04
N LYS A 115 6.44 -14.83 4.62
CA LYS A 115 6.95 -15.61 5.77
C LYS A 115 8.13 -16.47 5.33
N GLU A 116 8.05 -17.16 4.20
CA GLU A 116 9.16 -17.97 3.69
C GLU A 116 10.41 -17.12 3.45
N ILE A 117 10.28 -15.99 2.75
CA ILE A 117 11.38 -15.04 2.53
C ILE A 117 11.93 -14.51 3.86
N ALA A 118 11.05 -14.22 4.83
CA ALA A 118 11.48 -13.74 6.15
C ALA A 118 12.22 -14.81 6.96
N VAL A 119 11.78 -16.07 6.89
CA VAL A 119 12.43 -17.21 7.55
C VAL A 119 13.78 -17.50 6.90
N GLU A 120 13.86 -17.48 5.57
CA GLU A 120 15.12 -17.63 4.84
C GLU A 120 16.09 -16.48 5.14
N GLY A 121 15.60 -15.24 5.11
CA GLY A 121 16.38 -14.05 5.43
C GLY A 121 16.89 -14.07 6.88
N ALA A 122 16.04 -14.45 7.84
CA ALA A 122 16.43 -14.62 9.23
C ALA A 122 17.49 -15.71 9.39
N GLY A 123 17.36 -16.83 8.67
CA GLY A 123 18.34 -17.92 8.65
C GLY A 123 19.70 -17.49 8.08
N LYS A 124 19.72 -16.70 7.01
CA LYS A 124 20.95 -16.13 6.43
C LYS A 124 21.64 -15.16 7.37
N VAL A 125 20.88 -14.29 8.04
CA VAL A 125 21.40 -13.33 9.03
C VAL A 125 21.97 -14.07 10.25
N TRP A 126 21.23 -15.01 10.83
CA TRP A 126 21.70 -15.84 11.95
C TRP A 126 22.91 -16.70 11.56
N GLY A 127 22.94 -17.27 10.36
CA GLY A 127 24.06 -18.04 9.83
C GLY A 127 25.34 -17.22 9.71
N GLY A 128 25.25 -16.00 9.17
CA GLY A 128 26.37 -15.06 9.06
C GLY A 128 26.91 -14.61 10.41
N ILE A 129 26.01 -14.32 11.37
CA ILE A 129 26.39 -14.01 12.76
C ILE A 129 27.12 -15.20 13.39
N SER A 130 26.66 -16.44 13.18
CA SER A 130 27.33 -17.64 13.74
C SER A 130 28.73 -17.90 13.16
N THR A 131 28.93 -17.61 11.86
CA THR A 131 30.24 -17.82 11.22
C THR A 131 31.23 -16.77 11.71
N PHE A 132 30.78 -15.51 11.86
CA PHE A 132 31.58 -14.45 12.43
C PHE A 132 31.97 -14.74 13.89
N THR A 133 31.05 -15.21 14.72
CA THR A 133 31.37 -15.57 16.13
C THR A 133 32.34 -16.75 16.23
N ARG A 134 32.28 -17.74 15.33
CA ARG A 134 33.27 -18.85 15.27
C ARG A 134 34.67 -18.39 14.84
N ILE A 135 34.76 -17.41 13.94
CA ILE A 135 36.05 -16.82 13.53
C ILE A 135 36.62 -15.99 14.68
N LEU A 136 35.79 -15.17 15.32
CA LEU A 136 36.19 -14.32 16.43
C LEU A 136 36.65 -15.15 17.64
N SER A 137 35.95 -16.23 17.98
CA SER A 137 36.31 -17.11 19.09
C SER A 137 37.61 -17.90 18.86
N ARG A 138 37.94 -18.21 17.59
CA ARG A 138 39.24 -18.79 17.20
C ARG A 138 40.39 -17.79 17.30
N LEU A 139 40.11 -16.49 17.17
CA LEU A 139 41.13 -15.44 17.16
C LEU A 139 41.38 -14.83 18.54
N LEU A 140 40.34 -14.64 19.35
CA LEU A 140 40.39 -13.93 20.64
C LEU A 140 40.06 -14.82 21.85
N GLY A 141 39.82 -16.12 21.63
CA GLY A 141 39.42 -17.05 22.68
C GLY A 141 37.95 -16.90 23.12
N PRO A 142 37.42 -17.88 23.88
CA PRO A 142 36.00 -18.02 24.21
C PRO A 142 35.43 -16.92 25.14
N ALA A 143 36.27 -16.07 25.73
CA ALA A 143 35.81 -14.97 26.58
C ALA A 143 35.22 -13.78 25.80
N SER A 144 35.52 -13.65 24.50
CA SER A 144 35.10 -12.52 23.65
C SER A 144 33.65 -12.61 23.15
N THR A 145 33.05 -13.80 23.13
CA THR A 145 31.68 -14.03 22.62
C THR A 145 30.58 -13.54 23.57
N SER A 146 30.88 -13.40 24.86
CA SER A 146 29.88 -13.03 25.88
C SER A 146 29.47 -11.55 25.82
N PHE A 147 30.34 -10.66 25.34
CA PHE A 147 30.07 -9.22 25.30
C PHE A 147 29.12 -8.81 24.16
N PHE A 148 29.09 -9.54 23.04
CA PHE A 148 28.23 -9.21 21.89
C PHE A 148 26.80 -9.75 22.03
N ILE A 149 26.59 -10.86 22.75
CA ILE A 149 25.26 -11.44 22.96
C ILE A 149 24.43 -10.60 23.94
N LEU A 150 25.07 -9.98 24.95
CA LEU A 150 24.41 -9.09 25.90
C LEU A 150 23.98 -7.73 25.30
N GLY A 151 24.74 -7.20 24.33
CA GLY A 151 24.40 -5.94 23.64
C GLY A 151 23.22 -6.04 22.67
N ALA A 152 23.01 -7.21 22.06
CA ALA A 152 21.93 -7.44 21.09
C ALA A 152 20.55 -7.72 21.71
N LEU A 153 20.46 -7.86 23.05
CA LEU A 153 19.20 -8.12 23.77
C LEU A 153 18.54 -6.85 24.35
N ILE A 154 19.24 -5.70 24.32
CA ILE A 154 18.84 -4.45 25.00
C ILE A 154 18.36 -3.35 24.02
N VAL A 155 18.36 -3.60 22.71
CA VAL A 155 17.84 -2.67 21.67
C VAL A 155 16.81 -3.36 20.78
#